data_AF-A0A967FDM0-F1
#
_entry.id   AF-A0A967FDM0-F1
#
_cell.length_a   1.000
_cell.length_b   1.000
_cell.length_c   1.000
_cell.angle_alpha   90.00
_cell.angle_beta   90.00
_cell.angle_gamma   90.00
#
_symmetry.space_group_name_H-M   'P 1'
#
loop_
_entity.id
_entity.type
_entity.pdbx_description
1 polymer ?
#
loop_
_entity_poly.entity_id
_entity_poly.type
_entity_poly.pdbx_seq_one_letter_code
_entity_poly.pdbx_strand_id
1 'polypeptide(L)'
;MDLHLHTPGSNDYQQPSITYLDILRQAEVRGLEIIAFTDHNTVAGYAAMQEEIRQLELLEKLNRLEFGEKQRLSEYRRLLD
;
A
#
# COMPACT_ATOMS: atom_id res chain seq x y z
N MET A 1 5.99 -19.25 2.59
CA MET A 1 5.85 -18.48 1.34
C MET A 1 4.37 -18.55 0.96
N ASP A 2 3.66 -17.43 1.05
CA ASP A 2 2.25 -17.31 0.68
C ASP A 2 2.18 -16.31 -0.48
N LEU A 3 1.56 -16.72 -1.58
CA LEU A 3 1.71 -16.13 -2.92
C LEU A 3 0.40 -15.54 -3.47
N HIS A 4 -0.61 -15.34 -2.61
CA HIS A 4 -1.93 -14.89 -3.06
C HIS A 4 -2.58 -13.92 -2.06
N LEU A 5 -2.50 -12.62 -2.37
CA LEU A 5 -3.24 -11.58 -1.65
C LEU A 5 -4.07 -10.77 -2.66
N HIS A 6 -5.39 -10.79 -2.44
CA HIS A 6 -6.31 -9.93 -3.16
C HIS A 6 -6.12 -8.48 -2.71
N THR A 7 -6.25 -7.54 -3.63
CA THR A 7 -6.10 -6.10 -3.36
C THR A 7 -7.41 -5.38 -3.67
N PRO A 8 -7.61 -4.15 -3.13
CA PRO A 8 -8.79 -3.33 -3.39
C PRO A 8 -9.08 -3.01 -4.86
N GLY A 9 -8.12 -3.24 -5.77
CA GLY A 9 -8.31 -3.09 -7.22
C GLY A 9 -9.16 -4.18 -7.88
N SER A 10 -9.51 -5.25 -7.17
CA SER A 10 -10.34 -6.34 -7.69
C SER A 10 -11.84 -6.06 -7.53
N ASN A 11 -12.63 -6.40 -8.54
CA ASN A 11 -14.09 -6.19 -8.57
C ASN A 11 -14.84 -7.02 -7.51
N ASP A 12 -14.23 -8.10 -7.00
CA ASP A 12 -14.76 -8.99 -5.96
C ASP A 12 -14.13 -8.72 -4.56
N TYR A 13 -13.49 -7.56 -4.35
CA TYR A 13 -12.88 -7.25 -3.05
C TYR A 13 -13.97 -7.00 -1.98
N GLN A 14 -14.28 -8.02 -1.18
CA GLN A 14 -15.38 -8.01 -0.21
C GLN A 14 -15.16 -7.11 1.02
N GLN A 15 -14.04 -6.37 1.11
CA GLN A 15 -13.75 -5.43 2.21
C GLN A 15 -13.17 -4.10 1.69
N PRO A 16 -14.01 -3.16 1.20
CA PRO A 16 -13.56 -1.89 0.60
C PRO A 16 -12.84 -0.92 1.55
N SER A 17 -12.66 -1.27 2.83
CA SER A 17 -12.05 -0.43 3.88
C SER A 17 -10.59 -0.79 4.22
N ILE A 18 -10.00 -1.80 3.58
CA ILE A 18 -8.59 -2.18 3.80
C ILE A 18 -7.69 -1.31 2.94
N THR A 19 -6.75 -0.57 3.54
CA THR A 19 -5.77 0.23 2.80
C THR A 19 -4.56 -0.62 2.39
N TYR A 20 -3.77 -0.14 1.42
CA TYR A 20 -2.51 -0.79 1.05
C TYR A 20 -1.53 -0.90 2.22
N LEU A 21 -1.52 0.12 3.08
CA LEU A 21 -0.73 0.14 4.32
C LEU A 21 -1.14 -0.99 5.28
N ASP A 22 -2.43 -1.30 5.39
CA ASP A 22 -2.92 -2.39 6.23
C ASP A 22 -2.48 -3.77 5.71
N ILE A 23 -2.40 -3.93 4.38
CA ILE A 23 -1.87 -5.15 3.75
C ILE A 23 -0.39 -5.31 4.11
N LEU A 24 0.40 -4.23 4.01
CA LEU A 24 1.83 -4.25 4.34
C LEU A 24 2.07 -4.51 5.84
N ARG A 25 1.29 -3.86 6.72
CA ARG A 25 1.34 -4.12 8.17
C ARG A 25 1.04 -5.58 8.50
N GLN A 26 0.04 -6.16 7.85
CA GLN A 26 -0.32 -7.54 8.08
C GLN A 26 0.76 -8.51 7.59
N ALA A 27 1.45 -8.17 6.49
CA ALA A 27 2.60 -8.92 6.00
C ALA A 27 3.74 -8.92 7.03
N GLU A 28 4.07 -7.75 7.59
CA GLU A 28 5.08 -7.59 8.63
C GLU A 28 4.72 -8.36 9.91
N VAL A 29 3.48 -8.25 10.40
CA VAL A 29 3.01 -9.00 11.58
C VAL A 29 3.14 -10.51 11.37
N ARG A 30 3.00 -10.98 10.13
CA ARG A 30 3.17 -12.39 9.75
C ARG A 30 4.62 -12.78 9.45
N GLY A 31 5.57 -11.84 9.52
CA GLY A 31 6.97 -12.07 9.19
C GLY A 31 7.20 -12.43 7.71
N LEU A 32 6.34 -11.94 6.81
CA LEU A 32 6.50 -12.15 5.38
C LEU A 32 7.47 -11.11 4.82
N GLU A 33 8.60 -11.59 4.29
CA GLU A 33 9.62 -10.73 3.66
C GLU A 33 9.22 -10.29 2.24
N ILE A 34 8.33 -11.04 1.58
CA ILE A 34 7.88 -10.78 0.21
C ILE A 34 6.39 -11.07 0.12
N ILE A 35 5.65 -10.12 -0.48
CA ILE A 35 4.24 -10.29 -0.84
C ILE A 35 4.03 -9.96 -2.32
N ALA A 36 3.03 -10.59 -2.94
CA ALA A 36 2.63 -10.32 -4.32
C ALA A 36 1.21 -9.74 -4.35
N PHE A 37 1.03 -8.63 -5.08
CA PHE A 37 -0.28 -8.11 -5.43
C PHE A 37 -0.83 -8.94 -6.60
N THR A 38 -1.84 -9.78 -6.36
CA THR A 38 -2.44 -10.64 -7.40
C THR A 38 -3.83 -10.11 -7.76
N ASP A 39 -3.85 -8.98 -8.47
CA ASP A 39 -5.09 -8.41 -8.99
C ASP A 39 -5.61 -9.21 -10.18
N HIS A 40 -6.94 -9.36 -10.29
CA HIS A 40 -7.56 -10.12 -11.37
C HIS A 40 -7.29 -9.45 -12.71
N ASN A 41 -6.31 -9.98 -13.45
CA ASN A 41 -5.91 -9.53 -14.77
C ASN A 41 -5.52 -8.04 -14.86
N THR A 42 -5.15 -7.41 -13.74
CA THR A 42 -4.69 -6.01 -13.71
C THR A 42 -3.45 -5.85 -12.85
N VAL A 43 -2.84 -4.67 -12.91
CA VAL A 43 -1.80 -4.20 -11.97
C VAL A 43 -2.28 -2.97 -11.21
N ALA A 44 -3.62 -2.79 -11.15
CA ALA A 44 -4.24 -1.55 -10.72
C ALA A 44 -4.01 -1.25 -9.24
N GLY A 45 -3.99 -2.28 -8.38
CA GLY A 45 -3.74 -2.12 -6.95
C GLY A 45 -2.31 -1.65 -6.67
N TYR A 46 -1.33 -2.28 -7.31
CA TYR A 46 0.06 -1.84 -7.20
C TYR A 46 0.25 -0.42 -7.77
N ALA A 47 -0.33 -0.12 -8.93
CA ALA A 47 -0.23 1.20 -9.54
C ALA A 47 -0.86 2.30 -8.66
N ALA A 48 -2.00 2.00 -8.01
CA ALA A 48 -2.67 2.92 -7.11
C ALA A 48 -1.87 3.16 -5.81
N MET A 49 -1.29 2.11 -5.22
CA MET A 49 -0.39 2.27 -4.07
C MET A 49 0.82 3.15 -4.42
N GLN A 50 1.44 2.90 -5.57
CA GLN A 50 2.56 3.70 -6.05
C GLN A 50 2.16 5.16 -6.34
N GLU A 51 0.95 5.39 -6.83
CA GLU A 51 0.44 6.74 -7.02
C GLU A 51 0.19 7.45 -5.68
N GLU A 52 -0.35 6.76 -4.67
CA GLU A 52 -0.52 7.30 -3.32
C GLU A 52 0.82 7.75 -2.73
N ILE A 53 1.86 6.92 -2.83
CA ILE A 53 3.22 7.27 -2.38
C ILE A 53 3.72 8.51 -3.13
N ARG A 54 3.57 8.56 -4.46
CA ARG A 54 3.98 9.73 -5.27
C ARG A 54 3.27 11.02 -4.85
N GLN A 55 1.97 10.96 -4.55
CA GLN A 55 1.21 12.12 -4.09
C GLN A 55 1.71 12.60 -2.72
N LEU A 56 1.97 11.68 -1.79
CA LEU A 56 2.55 12.00 -0.48
C LEU A 56 3.95 12.61 -0.61
N GLU A 57 4.82 12.07 -1.47
CA GLU A 57 6.14 12.63 -1.73
C GLU A 57 6.07 14.02 -2.38
N LEU A 58 5.10 14.25 -3.26
CA LEU A 58 4.87 15.57 -3.85
C LEU A 58 4.45 16.59 -2.79
N LEU A 59 3.53 16.21 -1.89
CA LEU A 59 3.10 17.06 -0.78
C LEU A 59 4.26 17.37 0.18
N GLU A 60 5.14 16.40 0.44
CA GLU A 60 6.38 16.59 1.21
C GLU A 60 7.29 17.63 0.54
N LYS A 61 7.56 17.48 -0.76
CA LYS A 61 8.37 18.43 -1.54
C LYS A 61 7.80 19.85 -1.56
N LEU A 62 6.47 19.97 -1.55
CA LEU A 62 5.77 21.25 -1.52
C LEU A 62 5.66 21.85 -0.11
N ASN A 63 6.17 21.18 0.94
CA ASN A 63 5.98 21.55 2.35
C ASN A 63 4.51 21.69 2.74
N ARG A 64 3.62 20.90 2.11
CA ARG A 64 2.17 20.89 2.36
C ARG A 64 1.69 19.60 3.02
N LEU A 65 2.62 18.74 3.42
CA LEU A 65 2.31 17.45 4.03
C LEU A 65 1.77 17.63 5.44
N GLU A 66 0.56 17.13 5.68
CA GLU A 66 -0.04 17.13 7.02
C GLU A 66 0.56 16.07 7.94
N PHE A 67 0.33 16.19 9.25
CA PHE A 67 0.89 15.26 10.23
C PHE A 67 0.48 13.79 9.96
N GLY A 68 -0.80 13.55 9.65
CA GLY A 68 -1.28 12.19 9.35
C GLY A 68 -0.69 11.62 8.06
N GLU A 69 -0.52 12.46 7.04
CA GLU A 69 0.10 12.10 5.76
C GLU A 69 1.58 11.78 5.93
N LYS A 70 2.28 12.56 6.76
CA LYS A 70 3.68 12.33 7.12
C LYS A 70 3.88 10.99 7.82
N GLN A 71 2.98 10.63 8.73
CA GLN A 71 3.01 9.32 9.39
C GLN A 71 2.85 8.19 8.36
N ARG A 72 1.87 8.31 7.45
CA ARG A 72 1.65 7.32 6.38
C ARG A 72 2.87 7.18 5.46
N LEU A 73 3.44 8.29 5.00
CA LEU A 73 4.63 8.28 4.13
C LEU A 73 5.84 7.65 4.82
N SER A 74 6.07 7.98 6.09
CA SER A 74 7.15 7.38 6.88
C SER A 74 6.96 5.88 7.04
N GLU A 75 5.71 5.43 7.17
CA GLU A 75 5.40 4.02 7.34
C GLU A 75 5.54 3.24 6.03
N TYR A 76 5.13 3.82 4.89
CA TYR A 76 5.43 3.26 3.57
C TYR A 76 6.94 3.10 3.36
N ARG A 77 7.74 4.11 3.71
CA ARG A 77 9.22 4.02 3.61
C ARG A 77 9.78 2.89 4.46
N ARG A 78 9.33 2.76 5.71
CA ARG A 78 9.79 1.70 6.63
C ARG A 78 9.44 0.28 6.17
N LEU A 79 8.27 0.11 5.55
CA LEU A 79 7.77 -1.19 5.11
C LEU A 79 8.31 -1.60 3.73
N LEU A 80 8.91 -0.67 2.97
CA LEU A 80 9.47 -0.93 1.64
C LEU A 80 11.01 -0.94 1.61
N ASP A 81 11.68 -0.52 2.70
CA ASP A 81 13.12 -0.71 2.93
C ASP A 81 13.46 -2.18 3.28
#